data_AF-A0A5P9Q5D5-F1
#
_entry.id   AF-A0A5P9Q5D5-F1
#
_cell.length_a   1.000
_cell.length_b   1.000
_cell.length_c   1.000
_cell.angle_alpha   90.00
_cell.angle_beta   90.00
_cell.angle_gamma   90.00
#
_symmetry.space_group_name_H-M   'P 1'
#
loop_
_entity.id
_entity.type
_entity.pdbx_description
1 polymer ?
#
loop_
_entity_poly.entity_id
_entity_poly.type
_entity_poly.pdbx_seq_one_letter_code
_entity_poly.pdbx_strand_id
1 'polypeptide(L)' 'MFSTGHDAANRAVVEAVPGAELDLVGLGVHGPRNAVDKILKGARLHP' A
#
# COMPACT_ATOMS: atom_id res chain seq x y z
N MET A 1 3.98 8.63 -8.01
CA MET A 1 3.61 9.27 -6.73
C MET A 1 4.68 10.16 -6.11
N PHE A 2 5.97 9.87 -6.29
CA PHE A 2 7.06 10.63 -5.63
C PHE A 2 7.65 11.78 -6.47
N SER A 3 7.12 12.05 -7.66
CA SER A 3 7.61 13.09 -8.57
C SER A 3 7.00 14.48 -8.35
N THR A 4 5.83 14.57 -7.70
CA THR A 4 5.13 15.84 -7.46
C THR A 4 4.38 15.79 -6.14
N GLY A 5 4.58 16.79 -5.26
CA GLY A 5 3.85 16.95 -3.99
C GLY A 5 2.36 17.32 -4.14
N HIS A 6 1.76 17.07 -5.30
CA HIS A 6 0.37 17.40 -5.62
C HIS A 6 -0.50 16.16 -5.41
N ASP A 7 -1.08 16.07 -4.22
CA ASP A 7 -1.94 14.97 -3.75
C ASP A 7 -3.11 14.64 -4.72
N ALA A 8 -3.70 15.65 -5.37
CA ALA A 8 -4.76 15.44 -6.36
C ALA A 8 -4.28 14.65 -7.60
N ALA A 9 -3.05 14.91 -8.08
CA ALA A 9 -2.48 14.18 -9.21
C ALA A 9 -2.14 12.74 -8.82
N ASN A 10 -1.68 12.52 -7.59
CA ASN A 10 -1.39 11.19 -7.08
C ASN A 10 -2.65 10.32 -7.00
N ARG A 11 -3.79 10.88 -6.56
CA ARG A 11 -5.07 10.15 -6.56
C ARG A 11 -5.52 9.76 -7.97
N ALA A 12 -5.43 10.68 -8.94
CA ALA A 12 -5.84 10.40 -10.32
C ALA A 12 -5.03 9.26 -10.95
N VAL A 13 -3.73 9.17 -10.63
CA VAL A 13 -2.86 8.08 -11.11
C VAL A 13 -3.24 6.73 -10.49
N VAL A 14 -3.67 6.68 -9.22
CA VAL A 14 -4.15 5.44 -8.58
C VAL A 14 -5.47 4.99 -9.17
N GLU A 15 -6.40 5.93 -9.35
CA GLU A 15 -7.74 5.63 -9.85
C GLU A 15 -7.71 5.07 -11.28
N ALA A 16 -6.73 5.49 -12.07
CA ALA A 16 -6.55 5.03 -13.44
C ALA A 16 -6.02 3.59 -13.57
N VAL A 17 -5.57 2.95 -12.47
CA VAL A 17 -4.94 1.62 -12.49
C VAL A 17 -5.83 0.62 -11.74
N PRO A 18 -6.15 -0.54 -12.34
CA PRO A 18 -6.83 -1.61 -11.62
C PRO A 18 -6.06 -1.99 -10.35
N GLY A 19 -6.75 -2.22 -9.23
CA GLY A 19 -6.09 -2.45 -7.94
C GLY A 19 -5.08 -3.61 -7.93
N ALA A 20 -5.26 -4.61 -8.80
CA ALA A 20 -4.34 -5.73 -8.96
C ALA A 20 -3.03 -5.38 -9.71
N GLU A 21 -3.01 -4.27 -10.43
CA GLU A 21 -1.88 -3.79 -11.24
C GLU A 21 -1.14 -2.63 -10.54
N LEU A 22 -1.53 -2.28 -9.32
CA LEU A 22 -0.84 -1.27 -8.53
C LEU A 22 0.53 -1.80 -8.09
N ASP A 23 1.58 -1.05 -8.42
CA ASP A 23 2.93 -1.25 -7.90
C ASP A 23 3.03 -0.68 -6.48
N LEU A 24 2.57 -1.47 -5.49
CA LEU A 24 2.52 -1.09 -4.08
C LEU A 24 3.92 -1.12 -3.46
N VAL A 25 4.43 0.05 -3.10
CA VAL A 25 5.75 0.21 -2.46
C VAL A 25 5.71 0.15 -0.92
N GLY A 26 4.53 0.15 -0.32
CA GLY A 26 4.34 0.08 1.13
C GLY A 26 2.86 0.05 1.52
N LEU A 27 2.55 -0.63 2.64
CA LEU A 27 1.19 -0.78 3.15
C LEU A 27 1.17 -0.64 4.68
N GLY A 28 0.20 0.10 5.20
CA GLY A 28 -0.11 0.17 6.63
C GLY A 28 -1.44 -0.53 6.91
N VAL A 29 -1.46 -1.46 7.87
CA VAL A 29 -2.67 -2.17 8.30
C VAL A 29 -2.91 -1.96 9.79
N HIS A 30 -4.16 -1.69 10.17
CA HIS A 30 -4.56 -1.56 11.56
C HIS A 30 -5.79 -2.43 11.84
N GLY A 31 -5.71 -3.25 12.88
CA GLY A 31 -6.79 -4.17 13.25
C GLY A 31 -6.35 -5.19 14.31
N PRO A 32 -7.21 -6.18 14.60
CA PRO A 32 -6.91 -7.23 15.56
C PRO A 32 -5.64 -8.00 15.17
N ARG A 33 -4.76 -8.25 16.15
CA ARG A 33 -3.45 -8.89 15.96
C ARG A 33 -3.50 -10.15 15.09
N ASN A 34 -4.39 -11.09 15.43
CA ASN A 34 -4.48 -12.37 14.71
C ASN A 34 -4.80 -12.20 13.21
N ALA A 35 -5.62 -11.20 12.86
CA ALA A 35 -5.95 -10.92 11.48
C ALA A 35 -4.75 -10.28 10.75
N VAL A 36 -4.10 -9.31 11.39
CA VAL A 36 -2.92 -8.63 10.85
C VAL A 36 -1.75 -9.62 10.65
N ASP A 37 -1.48 -10.48 11.63
CA ASP A 37 -0.43 -11.51 11.55
C ASP A 37 -0.71 -12.50 10.40
N LYS A 38 -1.98 -12.83 10.15
CA LYS A 38 -2.37 -13.68 9.01
C LYS A 38 -2.15 -12.98 7.67
N ILE A 39 -2.47 -11.69 7.58
CA ILE A 39 -2.31 -10.88 6.36
C ILE A 39 -0.83 -10.68 6.03
N LEU A 40 0.00 -10.38 7.03
CA LEU A 40 1.44 -10.12 6.87
C LEU A 40 2.30 -11.39 6.89
N LYS A 41 1.68 -12.58 6.89
CA LYS A 41 2.41 -13.85 6.91
C LYS A 41 3.33 -13.96 5.69
N GLY A 42 4.63 -14.14 5.95
CA GLY A 42 5.67 -14.23 4.91
C GLY A 42 6.44 -12.94 4.68
N ALA A 43 5.97 -11.80 5.20
CA ALA A 43 6.77 -10.59 5.30
C ALA A 43 7.89 -10.76 6.36
N ARG A 44 9.01 -10.08 6.14
CA ARG A 44 10.12 -10.03 7.09
C ARG A 44 10.09 -8.69 7.81
N LEU A 45 10.38 -8.70 9.10
CA LEU A 45 10.62 -7.46 9.83
C LEU A 45 11.84 -6.77 9.24
N HIS A 46 11.74 -5.46 9.07
CA HIS A 46 12.90 -4.64 8.71
C HIS A 46 13.98 -4.77 9.80
N PRO A 47 15.28 -4.81 9.43
CA PRO A 47 16.37 -4.88 10.40
C PRO A 47 16.37 -3.74 11.41
#